data_AF-A0AAX6N8K7-F1
#
_entry.id   AF-A0AAX6N8K7-F1
#
_cell.length_a   1.000
_cell.length_b   1.000
_cell.length_c   1.000
_cell.angle_alpha   90.00
_cell.angle_beta   90.00
_cell.angle_gamma   90.00
#
_symmetry.space_group_name_H-M   'P 1'
#
loop_
_entity.id
_entity.type
_entity.pdbx_description
1 polymer ?
#
loop_
_entity_poly.entity_id
_entity_poly.type
_entity_poly.pdbx_seq_one_letter_code
_entity_poly.pdbx_strand_id
1 'polypeptide(L)'
;MSIYVSSSNLVLIPEAALSHWKPYGAGELTGAIISGKDSAEIIKELNQSSILPFTSFFYRKHFVILFDKEQVKNHFEQLLLLYKSQGYVFYSSTLYDDHWSQVLEGTKQLLTVNGQVVPVLELEQNGEFDVVRDECGLHIVIDDDEDEEKQLEKKVHELSLEEGTYFIGDPGFVENRDMLVKEYFPKGTYEFIYRYGENGWLMKVSIQRKSIKEQLTTLHAALS
;
A
#
# COMPACT_ATOMS: atom_id res chain seq x y z
N MET A 1 0.07 2.48 21.48
CA MET A 1 1.39 2.22 20.83
C MET A 1 1.45 3.13 19.62
N SER A 2 2.62 3.47 19.09
CA SER A 2 2.71 4.23 17.85
C SER A 2 3.37 3.40 16.75
N ILE A 3 3.12 3.80 15.49
CA ILE A 3 3.70 3.19 14.30
C ILE A 3 4.25 4.29 13.40
N TYR A 4 5.47 4.11 12.92
CA TYR A 4 6.11 5.07 12.02
C TYR A 4 5.94 4.64 10.56
N VAL A 5 5.48 5.56 9.72
CA VAL A 5 5.10 5.31 8.32
C VAL A 5 5.81 6.31 7.40
N SER A 6 6.66 5.77 6.53
CA SER A 6 7.49 6.47 5.56
C SER A 6 7.00 6.31 4.11
N SER A 7 6.26 5.25 3.80
CA SER A 7 5.84 4.90 2.44
C SER A 7 4.35 5.16 2.15
N SER A 8 3.64 5.84 3.07
CA SER A 8 2.18 5.99 3.07
C SER A 8 1.41 4.67 3.07
N ASN A 9 2.04 3.56 3.43
CA ASN A 9 1.43 2.24 3.43
C ASN A 9 1.85 1.47 4.68
N LEU A 10 0.96 0.64 5.17
CA LEU A 10 1.23 -0.39 6.16
C LEU A 10 0.96 -1.76 5.54
N VAL A 11 1.66 -2.76 6.04
CA VAL A 11 1.42 -4.16 5.71
C VAL A 11 1.05 -4.93 6.96
N LEU A 12 0.06 -5.83 6.84
CA LEU A 12 -0.34 -6.76 7.89
C LEU A 12 0.25 -8.14 7.58
N ILE A 13 1.45 -8.43 8.08
CA ILE A 13 2.22 -9.62 7.73
C ILE A 13 2.00 -10.70 8.80
N PRO A 14 1.48 -11.90 8.47
CA PRO A 14 1.46 -13.01 9.42
C PRO A 14 2.88 -13.37 9.87
N GLU A 15 3.07 -13.70 11.15
CA GLU A 15 4.41 -13.98 11.72
C GLU A 15 5.19 -15.06 10.94
N ALA A 16 4.49 -16.04 10.37
CA ALA A 16 5.09 -17.10 9.55
C ALA A 16 5.61 -16.62 8.17
N ALA A 17 5.09 -15.52 7.63
CA ALA A 17 5.54 -14.92 6.38
C ALA A 17 6.70 -13.94 6.55
N LEU A 18 6.93 -13.45 7.78
CA LEU A 18 7.89 -12.37 8.05
C LEU A 18 9.32 -12.69 7.55
N SER A 19 9.79 -13.93 7.75
CA SER A 19 11.11 -14.39 7.32
C SER A 19 11.29 -14.53 5.80
N HIS A 20 10.20 -14.42 5.04
CA HIS A 20 10.19 -14.52 3.59
C HIS A 20 9.93 -13.15 2.93
N TRP A 21 9.85 -12.08 3.73
CA TRP A 21 9.78 -10.73 3.20
C TRP A 21 11.03 -10.44 2.38
N LYS A 22 10.82 -9.82 1.22
CA LYS A 22 11.90 -9.45 0.31
C LYS A 22 12.01 -7.93 0.41
N PRO A 23 13.11 -7.39 0.94
CA PRO A 23 13.28 -5.95 1.04
C PRO A 23 13.39 -5.32 -0.34
N TYR A 24 13.33 -3.99 -0.39
CA TYR A 24 13.47 -3.24 -1.61
C TYR A 24 14.77 -3.58 -2.36
N GLY A 25 14.65 -3.92 -3.64
CA GLY A 25 15.78 -4.30 -4.50
C GLY A 25 16.19 -5.77 -4.41
N ALA A 26 15.53 -6.60 -3.60
CA ALA A 26 15.81 -8.04 -3.49
C ALA A 26 15.17 -8.86 -4.63
N GLY A 27 15.38 -8.41 -5.87
CA GLY A 27 14.65 -8.89 -7.03
C GLY A 27 15.18 -8.37 -8.36
N GLU A 28 14.52 -8.77 -9.43
CA GLU A 28 14.76 -8.25 -10.79
C GLU A 28 13.97 -6.96 -10.99
N LEU A 29 14.53 -6.00 -11.72
CA LEU A 29 13.84 -4.76 -12.01
C LEU A 29 12.66 -5.02 -12.97
N THR A 30 11.46 -4.63 -12.54
CA THR A 30 10.21 -4.80 -13.28
C THR A 30 9.67 -3.49 -13.83
N GLY A 31 10.09 -2.34 -13.28
CA GLY A 31 9.49 -1.06 -13.66
C GLY A 31 10.05 0.16 -12.94
N ALA A 32 9.28 1.24 -13.00
CA ALA A 32 9.53 2.47 -12.26
C ALA A 32 8.22 3.23 -11.98
N ILE A 33 8.24 4.05 -10.94
CA ILE A 33 7.22 5.06 -10.65
C ILE A 33 7.80 6.42 -10.98
N ILE A 34 7.05 7.26 -11.68
CA ILE A 34 7.35 8.68 -11.88
C ILE A 34 6.24 9.51 -11.26
N SER A 35 6.59 10.44 -10.38
CA SER A 35 5.64 11.39 -9.78
C SER A 35 6.18 12.81 -9.84
N GLY A 36 5.34 13.79 -9.53
CA GLY A 36 5.71 15.20 -9.52
C GLY A 36 5.17 15.99 -10.71
N LYS A 37 5.53 17.27 -10.74
CA LYS A 37 4.88 18.30 -11.56
C LYS A 37 4.96 17.98 -13.06
N ASP A 38 6.13 17.57 -13.52
CA ASP A 38 6.39 17.40 -14.95
C ASP A 38 6.26 15.92 -15.41
N SER A 39 5.76 15.04 -14.53
CA SER A 39 5.64 13.60 -14.79
C SER A 39 4.78 13.28 -16.02
N ALA A 40 3.68 13.99 -16.24
CA ALA A 40 2.80 13.77 -17.40
C ALA A 40 3.48 14.13 -18.73
N GLU A 41 4.30 15.18 -18.74
CA GLU A 41 5.04 15.62 -19.92
C GLU A 41 6.14 14.60 -20.27
N ILE A 42 6.90 14.16 -19.26
CA ILE A 42 7.91 13.10 -19.42
C ILE A 42 7.29 11.83 -20.01
N ILE A 43 6.16 11.37 -19.49
CA ILE A 43 5.49 10.16 -19.98
C ILE A 43 5.00 10.33 -21.41
N LYS A 44 4.51 11.52 -21.77
CA LYS A 44 4.09 11.82 -23.13
C LYS A 44 5.28 11.75 -24.09
N GLU A 45 6.42 12.34 -23.73
CA GLU A 45 7.63 12.31 -24.55
C GLU A 45 8.22 10.90 -24.68
N LEU A 46 8.22 10.12 -23.60
CA LEU A 46 8.63 8.71 -23.62
C LEU A 46 7.77 7.88 -24.57
N ASN A 47 6.45 8.09 -24.55
CA ASN A 47 5.53 7.39 -25.46
C ASN A 47 5.69 7.83 -26.93
N GLN A 48 5.94 9.11 -27.18
CA GLN A 48 6.11 9.64 -28.54
C GLN A 48 7.43 9.23 -29.19
N SER A 49 8.50 9.18 -28.39
CA SER A 49 9.83 8.85 -28.88
C SER A 49 9.96 7.38 -29.32
N SER A 50 8.99 6.50 -28.98
CA SER A 50 8.92 5.09 -29.39
C SER A 50 10.19 4.28 -29.06
N ILE A 51 11.03 4.76 -28.14
CA ILE A 51 12.40 4.26 -27.98
C ILE A 51 12.39 2.84 -27.39
N LEU A 52 11.40 2.50 -26.55
CA LEU A 52 11.39 1.26 -25.78
C LEU A 52 9.97 0.70 -25.63
N PRO A 53 9.77 -0.63 -25.72
CA PRO A 53 8.50 -1.25 -25.36
C PRO A 53 8.34 -1.23 -23.83
N PHE A 54 7.39 -0.42 -23.36
CA PHE A 54 6.95 -0.37 -21.97
C PHE A 54 5.43 -0.19 -21.92
N THR A 55 4.81 -0.59 -20.82
CA THR A 55 3.43 -0.24 -20.51
C THR A 55 3.43 0.83 -19.43
N SER A 56 2.65 1.90 -19.61
CA SER A 56 2.49 2.92 -18.58
C SER A 56 1.03 3.17 -18.25
N PHE A 57 0.72 3.40 -16.98
CA PHE A 57 -0.60 3.82 -16.54
C PHE A 57 -0.49 4.84 -15.40
N PHE A 58 -1.52 5.66 -15.24
CA PHE A 58 -1.59 6.65 -14.16
C PHE A 58 -2.33 6.05 -12.97
N TYR A 59 -1.72 6.10 -11.79
CA TYR A 59 -2.29 5.63 -10.53
C TYR A 59 -2.00 6.66 -9.43
N ARG A 60 -3.02 7.08 -8.68
CA ARG A 60 -2.93 7.98 -7.50
C ARG A 60 -1.80 9.02 -7.55
N LYS A 61 -1.84 9.88 -8.58
CA LYS A 61 -0.92 11.02 -8.79
C LYS A 61 0.49 10.68 -9.30
N HIS A 62 0.74 9.44 -9.68
CA HIS A 62 1.98 9.04 -10.29
C HIS A 62 1.74 8.15 -11.52
N PHE A 63 2.75 8.03 -12.37
CA PHE A 63 2.77 7.10 -13.47
C PHE A 63 3.57 5.87 -13.08
N VAL A 64 2.97 4.71 -13.24
CA VAL A 64 3.66 3.42 -13.14
C VAL A 64 4.07 3.02 -14.54
N ILE A 65 5.32 2.59 -14.68
CA ILE A 65 5.91 2.11 -15.92
C ILE A 65 6.41 0.69 -15.67
N LEU A 66 5.97 -0.25 -16.49
CA LEU A 66 6.42 -1.64 -16.46
C LEU A 66 7.25 -1.93 -17.71
N PHE A 67 8.42 -2.53 -17.51
CA PHE A 67 9.36 -2.82 -18.59
C PHE A 67 9.12 -4.22 -19.16
N ASP A 68 9.13 -4.35 -20.48
CA ASP A 68 8.99 -5.65 -21.13
C ASP A 68 10.32 -6.42 -21.22
N LYS A 69 11.47 -5.72 -21.08
CA LYS A 69 12.82 -6.29 -21.26
C LYS A 69 13.86 -5.55 -20.41
N GLU A 70 14.87 -6.27 -19.93
CA GLU A 70 15.96 -5.70 -19.11
C GLU A 70 16.74 -4.58 -19.83
N GLN A 71 16.92 -4.64 -21.15
CA GLN A 71 17.59 -3.56 -21.90
C GLN A 71 16.84 -2.22 -21.82
N VAL A 72 15.52 -2.25 -21.63
CA VAL A 72 14.68 -1.05 -21.50
C VAL A 72 15.03 -0.27 -20.24
N LYS A 73 15.42 -0.96 -19.16
CA LYS A 73 15.87 -0.35 -17.91
C LYS A 73 16.98 0.67 -18.12
N ASN A 74 18.11 0.23 -18.70
CA ASN A 74 19.32 1.04 -18.74
C ASN A 74 19.11 2.31 -19.58
N HIS A 75 18.33 2.18 -20.66
CA HIS A 75 17.95 3.32 -21.48
C HIS A 75 16.97 4.25 -20.74
N PHE A 76 16.01 3.70 -20.01
CA PHE A 76 15.06 4.48 -19.22
C PHE A 76 15.75 5.29 -18.12
N GLU A 77 16.67 4.70 -17.35
CA GLU A 77 17.44 5.42 -16.32
C GLU A 77 18.26 6.57 -16.91
N GLN A 78 18.89 6.36 -18.08
CA GLN A 78 19.62 7.41 -18.79
C GLN A 78 18.69 8.54 -19.27
N LEU A 79 17.50 8.20 -19.77
CA LEU A 79 16.50 9.19 -20.18
C LEU A 79 16.01 10.03 -19.00
N LEU A 80 15.76 9.42 -17.83
CA LEU A 80 15.40 10.17 -16.63
C LEU A 80 16.49 11.16 -16.21
N LEU A 81 17.76 10.74 -16.28
CA LEU A 81 18.89 11.64 -15.99
C LEU A 81 18.96 12.80 -16.99
N LEU A 82 18.71 12.53 -18.28
CA LEU A 82 18.64 13.56 -19.30
C LEU A 82 17.53 14.57 -19.01
N TYR A 83 16.31 14.11 -18.69
CA TYR A 83 15.19 15.00 -18.34
C TYR A 83 15.49 15.85 -17.11
N LYS A 84 16.09 15.29 -16.06
CA LYS A 84 16.55 16.08 -14.91
C LYS A 84 17.55 17.16 -15.33
N SER A 85 18.49 16.83 -16.23
CA SER A 85 19.48 17.80 -16.73
C SER A 85 18.87 18.92 -17.58
N GLN A 86 17.72 18.66 -18.22
CA GLN A 86 16.96 19.65 -19.00
C GLN A 86 16.05 20.53 -18.13
N GLY A 87 15.99 20.28 -16.82
CA GLY A 87 15.24 21.10 -15.86
C GLY A 87 13.86 20.56 -15.47
N TYR A 88 13.50 19.34 -15.90
CA TYR A 88 12.24 18.72 -15.49
C TYR A 88 12.27 18.37 -13.99
N VAL A 89 11.17 18.67 -13.29
CA VAL A 89 11.00 18.46 -11.86
C VAL A 89 10.07 17.28 -11.61
N PHE A 90 10.68 16.15 -11.24
CA PHE A 90 9.98 14.91 -10.94
C PHE A 90 10.76 14.04 -9.94
N TYR A 91 10.04 13.11 -9.31
CA TYR A 91 10.59 12.04 -8.49
C TYR A 91 10.44 10.72 -9.24
N SER A 92 11.39 9.82 -9.02
CA SER A 92 11.37 8.50 -9.63
C SER A 92 11.86 7.44 -8.64
N SER A 93 11.14 6.33 -8.55
CA SER A 93 11.54 5.15 -7.80
C SER A 93 11.55 3.95 -8.73
N THR A 94 12.52 3.05 -8.56
CA THR A 94 12.57 1.80 -9.32
C THR A 94 11.63 0.76 -8.70
N LEU A 95 11.08 -0.11 -9.54
CA LEU A 95 10.24 -1.23 -9.10
C LEU A 95 10.94 -2.54 -9.43
N TYR A 96 10.96 -3.45 -8.47
CA TYR A 96 11.44 -4.82 -8.65
C TYR A 96 10.31 -5.83 -8.40
N ASP A 97 10.58 -7.11 -8.60
CA ASP A 97 9.66 -8.20 -8.23
C ASP A 97 9.68 -8.56 -6.72
N ASP A 98 10.30 -7.71 -5.89
CA ASP A 98 10.28 -7.81 -4.43
C ASP A 98 8.94 -7.35 -3.82
N HIS A 99 8.73 -7.63 -2.53
CA HIS A 99 7.45 -7.34 -1.88
C HIS A 99 7.23 -5.85 -1.61
N TRP A 100 8.30 -5.12 -1.29
CA TRP A 100 8.23 -3.68 -1.06
C TRP A 100 7.85 -2.94 -2.36
N SER A 101 8.51 -3.26 -3.46
CA SER A 101 8.23 -2.71 -4.78
C SER A 101 6.79 -2.97 -5.21
N GLN A 102 6.23 -4.14 -4.88
CA GLN A 102 4.82 -4.43 -5.12
C GLN A 102 3.87 -3.58 -4.25
N VAL A 103 4.27 -3.20 -3.03
CA VAL A 103 3.53 -2.19 -2.25
C VAL A 103 3.66 -0.81 -2.93
N LEU A 104 4.86 -0.42 -3.33
CA LEU A 104 5.12 0.89 -3.97
C LEU A 104 4.35 1.05 -5.27
N GLU A 105 4.25 -0.02 -6.08
CA GLU A 105 3.44 -0.06 -7.32
C GLU A 105 2.01 0.44 -7.06
N GLY A 106 1.49 0.23 -5.84
CA GLY A 106 0.25 0.81 -5.35
C GLY A 106 -1.02 0.17 -5.92
N THR A 107 -0.90 -0.73 -6.89
CA THR A 107 -2.03 -1.39 -7.56
C THR A 107 -2.60 -2.57 -6.78
N LYS A 108 -1.85 -3.10 -5.82
CA LYS A 108 -2.16 -4.33 -5.09
C LYS A 108 -2.55 -4.02 -3.64
N GLN A 109 -3.78 -4.37 -3.29
CA GLN A 109 -4.27 -4.28 -1.92
C GLN A 109 -3.98 -5.55 -1.10
N LEU A 110 -3.58 -6.63 -1.78
CA LEU A 110 -3.15 -7.90 -1.20
C LEU A 110 -1.87 -8.37 -1.90
N LEU A 111 -0.89 -8.79 -1.11
CA LEU A 111 0.32 -9.45 -1.55
C LEU A 111 0.29 -10.92 -1.15
N THR A 112 1.13 -11.73 -1.80
CA THR A 112 1.39 -13.11 -1.38
C THR A 112 2.85 -13.24 -0.98
N VAL A 113 3.09 -13.60 0.27
CA VAL A 113 4.44 -13.82 0.83
C VAL A 113 4.51 -15.26 1.31
N ASN A 114 5.33 -16.09 0.65
CA ASN A 114 5.43 -17.53 0.94
C ASN A 114 4.07 -18.26 1.01
N GLY A 115 3.18 -17.96 0.06
CA GLY A 115 1.83 -18.55 0.01
C GLY A 115 0.83 -17.98 1.02
N GLN A 116 1.23 -17.02 1.87
CA GLN A 116 0.34 -16.34 2.80
C GLN A 116 -0.10 -14.99 2.26
N VAL A 117 -1.36 -14.64 2.51
CA VAL A 117 -1.93 -13.35 2.11
C VAL A 117 -1.46 -12.27 3.09
N VAL A 118 -0.87 -11.21 2.55
CA VAL A 118 -0.40 -10.03 3.28
C VAL A 118 -1.18 -8.82 2.79
N PRO A 119 -2.07 -8.25 3.61
CA PRO A 119 -2.82 -7.07 3.23
C PRO A 119 -1.97 -5.82 3.26
N VAL A 120 -2.27 -4.92 2.33
CA VAL A 120 -1.70 -3.58 2.26
C VAL A 120 -2.78 -2.58 2.68
N LEU A 121 -2.48 -1.76 3.68
CA LEU A 121 -3.32 -0.66 4.15
C LEU A 121 -2.69 0.65 3.68
N GLU A 122 -3.44 1.47 2.98
CA GLU A 122 -2.95 2.75 2.47
C GLU A 122 -3.27 3.85 3.49
N LEU A 123 -2.29 4.64 3.93
CA LEU A 123 -2.56 5.73 4.86
C LEU A 123 -2.67 7.10 4.17
N GLU A 124 -2.32 7.18 2.88
CA GLU A 124 -2.26 8.43 2.10
C GLU A 124 -1.32 9.52 2.68
N GLN A 125 -0.71 9.24 3.83
CA GLN A 125 0.05 10.16 4.66
C GLN A 125 1.25 9.42 5.29
N ASN A 126 2.29 10.20 5.58
CA ASN A 126 3.49 9.74 6.27
C ASN A 126 3.55 10.40 7.63
N GLY A 127 4.14 9.73 8.61
CA GLY A 127 4.24 10.26 9.97
C GLY A 127 4.37 9.16 11.02
N GLU A 128 4.23 9.57 12.27
CA GLU A 128 4.01 8.67 13.38
C GLU A 128 2.53 8.71 13.74
N PHE A 129 1.90 7.54 13.84
CA PHE A 129 0.48 7.40 14.05
C PHE A 129 0.19 6.53 15.26
N ASP A 130 -0.88 6.85 15.98
CA ASP A 130 -1.28 6.09 17.14
C ASP A 130 -2.02 4.81 16.74
N VAL A 131 -1.66 3.72 17.40
CA VAL A 131 -2.30 2.41 17.29
C VAL A 131 -3.01 2.11 18.61
N VAL A 132 -4.33 2.04 18.51
CA VAL A 132 -5.26 1.84 19.62
C VAL A 132 -6.07 0.57 19.39
N ARG A 133 -6.21 -0.24 20.44
CA ARG A 133 -7.04 -1.45 20.43
C ARG A 133 -8.20 -1.27 21.38
N ASP A 134 -9.40 -1.55 20.90
CA ASP A 134 -10.63 -1.54 21.69
C ASP A 134 -11.45 -2.82 21.44
N GLU A 135 -12.70 -2.83 21.91
CA GLU A 135 -13.62 -3.96 21.74
C GLU A 135 -14.05 -4.19 20.29
N CYS A 136 -14.00 -3.15 19.45
CA CYS A 136 -14.43 -3.17 18.06
C CYS A 136 -13.29 -3.62 17.12
N GLY A 137 -12.03 -3.35 17.48
CA GLY A 137 -10.89 -3.85 16.72
C GLY A 137 -9.59 -3.11 16.98
N LEU A 138 -8.75 -3.07 15.95
CA LEU A 138 -7.51 -2.30 15.95
C LEU A 138 -7.67 -1.05 15.09
N HIS A 139 -7.19 0.07 15.60
CA HIS A 139 -7.35 1.39 15.01
C HIS A 139 -5.99 2.06 14.85
N ILE A 140 -5.73 2.57 13.64
CA ILE A 140 -4.61 3.46 13.34
C ILE A 140 -5.21 4.87 13.21
N VAL A 141 -4.89 5.74 14.17
CA VAL A 141 -5.36 7.12 14.25
C VAL A 141 -4.32 8.04 13.63
N ILE A 142 -4.72 8.76 12.59
CA ILE A 142 -3.87 9.67 11.82
C ILE A 142 -4.08 11.11 12.29
N ASP A 143 -5.33 11.47 12.59
CA ASP A 143 -5.73 12.78 13.10
C ASP A 143 -6.93 12.58 14.04
N ASP A 144 -6.83 13.16 15.24
CA ASP A 144 -7.80 13.06 16.34
C ASP A 144 -8.56 14.37 16.60
N ASP A 145 -8.35 15.40 15.79
CA ASP A 145 -8.89 16.76 16.03
C ASP A 145 -10.33 16.98 15.51
N GLU A 146 -10.95 16.04 14.78
CA GLU A 146 -12.32 16.20 14.24
C GLU A 146 -13.39 15.32 14.91
N ASP A 147 -14.60 15.89 15.09
CA ASP A 147 -15.80 15.21 15.60
C ASP A 147 -16.13 13.94 14.79
N GLU A 148 -16.16 12.78 15.48
CA GLU A 148 -16.45 11.47 14.86
C GLU A 148 -17.82 11.43 14.14
N GLU A 149 -18.79 12.24 14.55
CA GLU A 149 -20.15 12.27 13.97
C GLU A 149 -20.20 12.80 12.53
N LYS A 150 -19.15 13.48 12.07
CA LYS A 150 -19.08 14.09 10.74
C LYS A 150 -18.23 13.30 9.75
N GLN A 151 -17.67 12.18 10.17
CA GLN A 151 -16.73 11.41 9.37
C GLN A 151 -17.47 10.57 8.30
N LEU A 152 -16.90 10.55 7.10
CA LEU A 152 -17.35 9.67 6.02
C LEU A 152 -16.65 8.33 6.13
N GLU A 153 -17.42 7.27 6.35
CA GLU A 153 -16.90 5.90 6.37
C GLU A 153 -16.85 5.31 4.95
N LYS A 154 -15.67 4.81 4.57
CA LYS A 154 -15.47 4.00 3.37
C LYS A 154 -14.93 2.65 3.76
N LYS A 155 -15.78 1.64 3.65
CA LYS A 155 -15.36 0.25 3.72
C LYS A 155 -14.73 -0.14 2.39
N VAL A 156 -13.46 -0.52 2.43
CA VAL A 156 -12.71 -0.83 1.22
C VAL A 156 -12.73 -2.33 0.99
N HIS A 157 -12.35 -3.12 2.00
CA HIS A 157 -12.09 -4.55 1.84
C HIS A 157 -12.58 -5.40 2.99
N GLU A 158 -12.97 -6.63 2.62
CA GLU A 158 -13.15 -7.74 3.54
C GLU A 158 -12.06 -8.77 3.27
N LEU A 159 -11.44 -9.28 4.33
CA LEU A 159 -10.44 -10.32 4.23
C LEU A 159 -10.59 -11.34 5.34
N SER A 160 -10.40 -12.62 5.01
CA SER A 160 -10.30 -13.66 6.02
C SER A 160 -8.88 -13.71 6.59
N LEU A 161 -8.76 -13.46 7.89
CA LEU A 161 -7.53 -13.68 8.64
C LEU A 161 -7.60 -15.06 9.30
N GLU A 162 -6.48 -15.78 9.22
CA GLU A 162 -6.28 -17.00 9.99
C GLU A 162 -5.96 -16.63 11.44
N GLU A 163 -6.21 -17.56 12.36
CA GLU A 163 -5.87 -17.34 13.75
C GLU A 163 -4.36 -17.29 13.93
N GLY A 164 -3.86 -16.22 14.56
CA GLY A 164 -2.46 -16.11 14.87
C GLY A 164 -1.99 -14.68 15.09
N THR A 165 -0.68 -14.53 15.18
CA THR A 165 -0.05 -13.23 15.34
C THR A 165 0.42 -12.66 14.01
N TYR A 166 0.17 -11.37 13.85
CA TYR A 166 0.54 -10.56 12.70
C TYR A 166 1.40 -9.38 13.15
N PHE A 167 2.27 -8.93 12.26
CA PHE A 167 3.02 -7.69 12.39
C PHE A 167 2.39 -6.62 11.50
N ILE A 168 2.26 -5.42 12.05
CA ILE A 168 1.75 -4.25 11.36
C ILE A 168 2.87 -3.23 11.33
N GLY A 169 3.20 -2.73 10.14
CA GLY A 169 4.35 -1.85 9.95
C GLY A 169 4.45 -1.32 8.55
N ASP A 170 5.24 -0.27 8.39
CA ASP A 170 5.66 0.18 7.06
C ASP A 170 6.46 -0.95 6.39
N PRO A 171 6.23 -1.22 5.09
CA PRO A 171 7.06 -2.17 4.33
C PRO A 171 8.57 -1.83 4.45
N GLY A 172 8.85 -0.52 4.54
CA GLY A 172 9.94 0.20 5.18
C GLY A 172 10.87 -0.56 6.10
N PHE A 173 10.23 -1.09 7.12
CA PHE A 173 10.87 -1.42 8.38
C PHE A 173 10.64 -2.88 8.76
N VAL A 174 10.18 -3.71 7.83
CA VAL A 174 9.89 -5.13 8.09
C VAL A 174 11.13 -5.88 8.62
N GLU A 175 12.33 -5.50 8.17
CA GLU A 175 13.59 -6.05 8.68
C GLU A 175 13.92 -5.57 10.11
N ASN A 176 13.41 -4.40 10.50
CA ASN A 176 13.56 -3.85 11.85
C ASN A 176 12.29 -4.11 12.68
N ARG A 177 12.24 -5.28 13.31
CA ARG A 177 11.06 -5.75 14.07
C ARG A 177 10.61 -4.82 15.19
N ASP A 178 11.51 -3.99 15.73
CA ASP A 178 11.18 -3.04 16.79
C ASP A 178 10.29 -1.88 16.29
N MET A 179 10.26 -1.66 14.98
CA MET A 179 9.40 -0.68 14.31
C MET A 179 8.02 -1.24 13.94
N LEU A 180 7.77 -2.52 14.24
CA LEU A 180 6.52 -3.21 13.92
C LEU A 180 5.66 -3.38 15.18
N VAL A 181 4.36 -3.20 15.02
CA VAL A 181 3.38 -3.51 16.06
C VAL A 181 2.96 -4.96 15.90
N LYS A 182 3.17 -5.77 16.94
CA LYS A 182 2.80 -7.19 16.96
C LYS A 182 1.38 -7.35 17.52
N GLU A 183 0.47 -7.93 16.75
CA GLU A 183 -0.92 -8.13 17.19
C GLU A 183 -1.53 -9.49 16.89
N TYR A 184 -2.29 -10.00 17.86
CA TYR A 184 -3.03 -11.26 17.73
C TYR A 184 -4.43 -11.03 17.16
N PHE A 185 -4.76 -11.79 16.12
CA PHE A 185 -6.08 -11.83 15.48
C PHE A 185 -6.68 -13.24 15.61
N PRO A 186 -7.88 -13.38 16.20
CA PRO A 186 -8.68 -14.59 16.08
C PRO A 186 -9.07 -14.88 14.63
N LYS A 187 -9.29 -16.16 14.28
CA LYS A 187 -9.77 -16.52 12.94
C LYS A 187 -11.10 -15.84 12.61
N GLY A 188 -11.21 -15.23 11.43
CA GLY A 188 -12.47 -14.66 10.98
C GLY A 188 -12.32 -13.74 9.78
N THR A 189 -13.45 -13.22 9.32
CA THR A 189 -13.48 -12.16 8.30
C THR A 189 -13.35 -10.81 8.99
N TYR A 190 -12.43 -10.00 8.50
CA TYR A 190 -12.14 -8.66 8.96
C TYR A 190 -12.44 -7.65 7.87
N GLU A 191 -12.76 -6.44 8.29
CA GLU A 191 -13.11 -5.32 7.43
C GLU A 191 -12.10 -4.20 7.66
N PHE A 192 -11.61 -3.62 6.57
CA PHE A 192 -10.77 -2.44 6.59
C PHE A 192 -11.63 -1.22 6.30
N ILE A 193 -11.79 -0.38 7.31
CA ILE A 193 -12.67 0.79 7.28
C ILE A 193 -11.80 2.03 7.35
N TYR A 194 -11.92 2.87 6.33
CA TYR A 194 -11.21 4.13 6.19
C TYR A 194 -12.19 5.25 6.52
N ARG A 195 -11.87 6.08 7.51
CA ARG A 195 -12.68 7.23 7.91
C ARG A 195 -12.02 8.51 7.45
N TYR A 196 -12.77 9.31 6.72
CA TYR A 196 -12.32 10.59 6.20
C TYR A 196 -13.06 11.74 6.86
N GLY A 197 -12.35 12.83 7.15
CA GLY A 197 -12.94 14.09 7.63
C GLY A 197 -13.79 14.77 6.55
N GLU A 198 -14.52 15.83 6.92
CA GLU A 198 -15.34 16.60 5.96
C GLU A 198 -14.49 17.22 4.84
N ASN A 199 -13.25 17.53 5.17
CA ASN A 199 -12.22 18.06 4.28
C ASN A 199 -11.61 17.01 3.32
N GLY A 200 -12.02 15.73 3.44
CA GLY A 200 -11.55 14.62 2.63
C GLY A 200 -10.21 14.02 3.06
N TRP A 201 -9.66 14.40 4.21
CA TRP A 201 -8.42 13.84 4.74
C TRP A 201 -8.68 12.53 5.48
N LEU A 202 -7.78 11.55 5.33
CA LEU A 202 -7.89 10.28 6.03
C LEU A 202 -7.56 10.48 7.51
N MET A 203 -8.51 10.19 8.39
CA MET A 203 -8.40 10.41 9.84
C MET A 203 -8.07 9.13 10.60
N LYS A 204 -8.65 8.00 10.16
CA LYS A 204 -8.55 6.73 10.89
C LYS A 204 -8.71 5.54 9.96
N VAL A 205 -7.87 4.52 10.16
CA VAL A 205 -8.01 3.21 9.52
C VAL A 205 -8.30 2.17 10.59
N SER A 206 -9.36 1.40 10.41
CA SER A 206 -9.82 0.41 11.38
C SER A 206 -9.79 -1.00 10.78
N ILE A 207 -9.23 -1.96 11.52
CA ILE A 207 -9.25 -3.38 11.22
C ILE A 207 -10.20 -4.04 12.23
N GLN A 208 -11.41 -4.34 11.77
CA GLN A 208 -12.49 -4.81 12.64
C GLN A 208 -13.00 -6.17 12.20
N ARG A 209 -13.35 -7.05 13.15
CA ARG A 209 -13.94 -8.34 12.80
C ARG A 209 -15.39 -8.11 12.34
N LYS A 210 -15.75 -8.62 11.17
CA LYS A 210 -17.12 -8.54 10.65
C LYS A 210 -18.08 -9.22 11.62
N SER A 211 -19.15 -8.53 12.00
CA SER A 211 -20.14 -9.06 12.93
C SER A 211 -20.92 -10.24 12.32
N ILE A 212 -21.21 -11.27 13.13
CA ILE A 212 -21.91 -12.50 12.69
C ILE A 212 -23.32 -12.21 12.14
N LYS A 213 -23.98 -11.13 12.61
CA LYS A 213 -25.33 -10.76 12.15
C LYS A 213 -25.36 -10.40 10.66
N GLU A 214 -24.34 -9.74 10.13
CA GLU A 214 -24.27 -9.35 8.71
C GLU A 214 -23.86 -10.51 7.79
N GLN A 215 -23.09 -11.47 8.32
CA GLN A 215 -22.77 -12.70 7.61
C GLN A 215 -24.02 -13.57 7.36
N LEU A 216 -24.95 -13.61 8.33
CA LEU A 216 -26.22 -14.33 8.21
C LEU A 216 -27.19 -13.69 7.19
N THR A 217 -27.27 -12.36 7.13
CA THR A 217 -28.13 -11.66 6.15
C THR A 217 -27.68 -11.90 4.71
N THR A 218 -26.35 -11.92 4.48
CA THR A 218 -25.78 -12.17 3.16
C THR A 218 -26.02 -13.61 2.70
N LEU A 219 -25.94 -14.58 3.61
CA LEU A 219 -26.24 -15.99 3.32
C LEU A 219 -27.73 -16.21 3.02
N HIS A 220 -28.63 -15.53 3.75
CA HIS A 220 -30.07 -15.65 3.55
C HIS A 220 -30.52 -15.07 2.20
N ALA A 221 -29.91 -13.95 1.78
CA ALA A 221 -30.17 -13.33 0.48
C ALA A 221 -29.65 -14.15 -0.72
N ALA A 222 -28.58 -14.93 -0.53
CA ALA A 222 -28.03 -15.82 -1.57
C ALA A 222 -28.79 -17.15 -1.71
N LEU A 223 -29.62 -17.50 -0.73
CA LEU A 223 -30.43 -18.73 -0.67
C LEU A 223 -31.93 -18.48 -0.92
N SER A 224 -32.33 -17.22 -1.19
CA SER A 224 -33.69 -16.81 -1.54
C SER A 224 -33.80 -16.53 -3.04
#